data_AF-A0A7C7QFB1-F1
#
_entry.id   AF-A0A7C7QFB1-F1
#
_cell.length_a   1.000
_cell.length_b   1.000
_cell.length_c   1.000
_cell.angle_alpha   90.00
_cell.angle_beta   90.00
_cell.angle_gamma   90.00
#
_symmetry.space_group_name_H-M   'P 1'
#
loop_
_entity.id
_entity.type
_entity.pdbx_description
1 polymer ?
#
loop_
_entity_poly.entity_id
_entity_poly.type
_entity_poly.pdbx_seq_one_letter_code
_entity_poly.pdbx_strand_id
1 'polypeptide(L)' 'KRITRDEVYIADEAFFTGSAAEVTPIRELDGRAIGRGCRGPVTELLQSQYFDLVHGRLDRYGDWLDYVADESSEEPKP' A
#
# COMPACT_ATOMS: atom_id res chain seq x y z
N LYS A 1 7.27 1.86 -19.74
CA LYS A 1 6.38 2.74 -20.51
C LYS A 1 6.52 4.16 -19.95
N ARG A 2 6.64 5.20 -20.78
CA ARG A 2 6.53 6.58 -20.28
C ARG A 2 5.06 6.93 -20.16
N ILE A 3 4.65 7.47 -19.02
CA ILE A 3 3.28 7.93 -18.78
C ILE A 3 3.27 9.45 -18.88
N THR A 4 2.38 9.98 -19.69
CA THR A 4 2.19 11.42 -19.85
C THR A 4 1.24 11.96 -18.79
N ARG A 5 1.28 13.27 -18.53
CA ARG A 5 0.37 13.93 -17.58
C ARG A 5 -1.10 13.77 -18.00
N ASP A 6 -1.37 13.85 -19.30
CA ASP A 6 -2.72 13.69 -19.86
C ASP A 6 -3.26 12.26 -19.66
N GLU A 7 -2.40 11.24 -19.72
CA GLU A 7 -2.82 9.87 -19.37
C GLU A 7 -3.24 9.75 -17.90
N VAL A 8 -2.60 10.48 -16.98
CA VAL A 8 -2.98 10.48 -15.55
C VAL A 8 -4.31 11.21 -15.34
N TYR A 9 -4.55 12.31 -16.07
CA TYR A 9 -5.80 13.05 -15.98
C TYR A 9 -7.04 12.26 -16.40
N ILE A 10 -6.87 11.26 -17.27
CA ILE A 10 -7.97 10.40 -17.73
C ILE A 10 -7.98 9.03 -17.07
N ALA A 11 -7.13 8.79 -16.06
CA ALA A 11 -7.09 7.52 -15.36
C ALA A 11 -8.32 7.35 -14.45
N ASP A 12 -8.83 6.12 -14.36
CA ASP A 12 -9.88 5.78 -13.41
C ASP A 12 -9.37 5.80 -11.96
N GLU A 13 -8.10 5.46 -11.77
CA GLU A 13 -7.43 5.39 -10.47
C GLU A 13 -5.94 5.74 -10.59
N ALA A 14 -5.37 6.34 -9.55
CA ALA A 14 -3.94 6.51 -9.37
C ALA A 14 -3.59 6.43 -7.89
N PHE A 15 -2.37 5.98 -7.58
CA PHE A 15 -1.89 5.85 -6.21
C PHE A 15 -0.36 6.03 -6.15
N PHE A 16 0.14 6.46 -4.99
CA PHE A 16 1.57 6.42 -4.68
C PHE A 16 1.95 5.08 -4.08
N THR A 17 3.23 4.74 -4.24
CA THR A 17 3.87 3.60 -3.57
C THR A 17 5.13 4.09 -2.87
N GLY A 18 5.36 3.70 -1.62
CA GLY A 18 6.64 3.93 -0.93
C GLY A 18 6.64 3.32 0.46
N SER A 19 7.80 3.20 1.12
CA SER A 19 7.85 2.57 2.45
C SER A 19 7.01 3.30 3.49
N ALA A 20 6.97 4.63 3.45
CA ALA A 20 6.18 5.45 4.36
C ALA A 20 4.79 5.81 3.81
N ALA A 21 4.68 6.02 2.49
CA ALA A 21 3.41 6.33 1.84
C ALA A 21 2.55 5.07 1.61
N GLU A 22 3.16 3.88 1.69
CA GLU A 22 2.54 2.59 1.42
C GLU A 22 1.82 2.62 0.07
N VAL A 23 0.66 1.98 -0.06
CA VAL A 23 -0.24 2.18 -1.20
C VAL A 23 -1.23 3.27 -0.85
N THR A 24 -1.00 4.51 -1.30
CA THR A 24 -1.84 5.68 -0.97
C THR A 24 -2.62 6.20 -2.18
N PRO A 25 -3.96 6.29 -2.14
CA PRO A 25 -4.77 6.78 -3.26
C PRO A 25 -4.53 8.26 -3.56
N ILE A 26 -4.46 8.61 -4.85
CA ILE A 26 -4.43 10.00 -5.33
C ILE A 26 -5.83 10.39 -5.77
N ARG A 27 -6.39 11.42 -5.13
CA ARG A 27 -7.75 11.91 -5.42
C ARG A 27 -7.77 12.93 -6.55
N GLU A 28 -6.70 13.69 -6.67
CA GLU A 28 -6.62 14.85 -7.55
C GLU A 28 -5.19 15.09 -8.00
N LEU A 29 -5.02 15.54 -9.24
CA LEU A 29 -3.78 16.08 -9.76
C LEU A 29 -4.05 17.43 -10.42
N ASP A 30 -3.37 18.47 -9.95
CA ASP A 30 -3.42 19.83 -10.52
C ASP A 30 -4.84 20.43 -10.62
N GLY A 31 -5.66 20.29 -9.58
CA GLY A 31 -7.04 20.81 -9.60
C GLY A 31 -8.04 19.90 -10.29
N ARG A 32 -7.62 18.73 -10.79
CA ARG A 32 -8.46 17.79 -11.54
C ARG A 32 -8.61 16.48 -10.81
N ALA A 33 -9.86 16.11 -10.51
CA ALA A 33 -10.15 14.82 -9.90
C ALA A 33 -9.70 13.68 -10.82
N ILE A 34 -9.04 12.68 -10.24
CA ILE A 34 -8.70 11.43 -10.93
C ILE A 34 -9.88 10.46 -10.73
N GLY A 35 -10.43 9.93 -11.83
CA GLY A 35 -11.62 9.09 -11.83
C GLY A 35 -12.76 9.68 -10.98
N ARG A 36 -13.11 9.00 -9.89
CA ARG A 36 -14.18 9.43 -8.96
C ARG A 36 -13.73 10.39 -7.86
N GLY A 37 -12.45 10.79 -7.84
CA GLY A 37 -11.88 11.66 -6.81
C GLY A 37 -11.78 11.00 -5.43
N CYS A 38 -11.82 9.67 -5.37
CA CYS A 38 -11.75 8.87 -4.14
C CYS A 38 -11.01 7.54 -4.40
N ARG A 39 -10.76 6.76 -3.34
CA ARG A 39 -10.15 5.42 -3.48
C ARG A 39 -11.05 4.54 -4.35
N GLY A 40 -10.49 4.01 -5.44
CA GLY A 40 -11.16 3.06 -6.31
C GLY A 40 -10.92 1.60 -5.90
N PRO A 41 -11.66 0.66 -6.51
CA PRO A 41 -11.58 -0.77 -6.17
C PRO A 41 -10.21 -1.40 -6.39
N VAL A 42 -9.43 -0.97 -7.40
CA VAL A 42 -8.10 -1.54 -7.66
C VAL A 42 -7.12 -1.09 -6.59
N THR A 43 -7.14 0.20 -6.25
CA THR A 43 -6.30 0.77 -5.20
C THR A 43 -6.64 0.17 -3.85
N GLU A 44 -7.92 -0.04 -3.54
CA GLU A 44 -8.35 -0.72 -2.32
C GLU A 44 -7.84 -2.15 -2.22
N LEU A 45 -7.94 -2.92 -3.31
CA LEU A 45 -7.43 -4.29 -3.37
C LEU A 45 -5.91 -4.33 -3.14
N LEU A 46 -5.15 -3.46 -3.80
CA LEU A 46 -3.69 -3.42 -3.65
C LEU A 46 -3.29 -2.96 -2.24
N GLN A 47 -4.00 -1.97 -1.70
CA GLN A 47 -3.78 -1.47 -0.35
C GLN A 47 -4.04 -2.54 0.70
N SER A 48 -5.16 -3.27 0.61
CA SER A 48 -5.48 -4.34 1.56
C SER A 48 -4.45 -5.48 1.48
N GLN A 49 -4.09 -5.92 0.28
CA GLN A 49 -3.08 -6.96 0.09
C GLN A 49 -1.71 -6.55 0.60
N TYR A 50 -1.30 -5.30 0.38
CA TYR A 50 -0.06 -4.77 0.93
C TYR A 50 -0.07 -4.84 2.46
N PHE A 51 -1.15 -4.38 3.12
CA PHE A 51 -1.25 -4.42 4.57
C PHE A 51 -1.25 -5.84 5.14
N ASP A 52 -1.97 -6.76 4.51
CA ASP A 52 -1.97 -8.16 4.94
C ASP A 52 -0.58 -8.79 4.78
N LEU A 53 0.16 -8.43 3.72
CA LEU A 53 1.54 -8.88 3.51
C LEU A 53 2.46 -8.37 4.62
N VAL A 54 2.54 -7.05 4.83
CA VAL A 54 3.53 -6.46 5.76
C VAL A 54 3.24 -6.78 7.22
N HIS A 55 2.01 -7.16 7.55
CA HIS A 55 1.64 -7.67 8.87
C HIS A 55 1.76 -9.20 8.99
N GLY A 56 2.33 -9.89 7.99
CA GLY A 56 2.55 -11.34 8.02
C GLY A 56 1.28 -12.18 8.00
N ARG A 57 0.18 -11.67 7.45
CA ARG A 57 -1.10 -12.40 7.30
C ARG A 57 -1.16 -13.22 6.01
N LEU A 58 -0.12 -13.15 5.17
CA LEU A 58 -0.02 -13.88 3.91
C LEU A 58 1.23 -14.77 3.89
N ASP A 59 1.03 -16.07 4.08
CA ASP A 59 2.11 -17.08 4.15
C ASP A 59 3.01 -17.11 2.89
N ARG A 60 2.46 -16.74 1.74
CA ARG A 60 3.16 -16.77 0.43
C ARG A 60 4.37 -15.82 0.37
N TYR A 61 4.45 -14.82 1.24
CA TYR A 61 5.48 -13.77 1.18
C TYR A 61 6.39 -13.76 2.42
N GLY A 62 6.50 -14.89 3.13
CA GLY A 62 7.33 -14.98 4.35
C GLY A 62 8.78 -14.55 4.14
N ASP A 63 9.35 -14.82 2.96
CA ASP A 63 10.73 -14.44 2.61
C ASP A 63 10.96 -12.92 2.49
N TRP A 64 9.90 -12.11 2.56
CA TRP A 64 9.99 -10.63 2.54
C TRP A 64 9.98 -10.01 3.94
N LEU A 65 9.72 -10.81 4.97
CA LEU A 65 9.58 -10.36 6.35
C LEU A 65 10.76 -10.85 7.17
N ASP A 66 11.42 -9.93 7.88
CA ASP A 66 12.40 -10.27 8.89
C ASP A 66 11.74 -10.09 10.27
N TYR A 67 11.49 -11.21 10.96
CA TYR A 67 10.81 -11.22 12.25
C TYR A 67 11.82 -11.03 13.36
N VAL A 68 11.68 -9.94 14.11
CA VAL A 68 12.47 -9.69 15.31
C VAL A 68 11.71 -10.25 16.51
N ALA A 69 12.37 -11.10 17.30
CA ALA A 69 11.79 -11.63 18.53
C ALA A 69 11.51 -10.49 19.52
N ASP A 70 10.36 -10.57 20.20
CA ASP A 70 10.04 -9.64 21.27
C ASP A 70 10.62 -10.14 22.59
N GLU A 71 11.81 -9.63 22.92
CA GLU A 71 12.54 -9.91 24.17
C GLU A 71 11.82 -9.36 25.42
N SER A 72 10.70 -8.64 25.27
CA SER A 72 9.92 -8.12 26.41
C SER A 72 8.96 -9.13 27.06
N SER A 73 9.02 -10.40 26.63
CA SER A 73 8.20 -11.51 27.16
C SER A 73 8.97 -12.57 27.96
N GLU A 74 10.18 -12.26 28.44
CA GLU A 74 10.87 -13.13 29.40
C GLU A 74 10.31 -12.92 30.83
N GLU A 75 9.28 -13.70 31.16
CA GLU A 75 8.96 -14.01 32.55
C GLU A 75 10.16 -14.74 33.17
N PRO A 76 10.68 -14.32 34.34
CA PRO A 76 11.81 -14.99 34.95
C PRO A 76 11.39 -16.41 35.34
N LYS A 77 11.90 -17.42 34.62
CA LYS A 77 11.80 -18.82 35.03
C LYS A 77 12.60 -19.04 36.33
N PRO A 78 12.10 -19.88 37.24
CA PRO A 78 12.61 -20.04 38.61
C PRO A 78 14.05 -20.58 38.67
#